data_AF-A0A5K3G1G4-F1
#
_entry.id   AF-A0A5K3G1G4-F1
#
_cell.length_a   1.000
_cell.length_b   1.000
_cell.length_c   1.000
_cell.angle_alpha   90.00
_cell.angle_beta   90.00
_cell.angle_gamma   90.00
#
_symmetry.space_group_name_H-M   'P 1'
#
loop_
_entity.id
_entity.type
_entity.pdbx_description
1 polymer ?
#
loop_
_entity_poly.entity_id
_entity_poly.type
_entity_poly.pdbx_seq_one_letter_code
_entity_poly.pdbx_strand_id
1 'polypeptide(L)'
;PESFRLWVTTEEHPRFPVDFLQISVKFTKQPPEGLRSGLAKTFSDVSQDFLDACVSTQWRVVLHAVAFLHRTLEERRKYTPIGWSIPYEFNQADYSASMEFMRSHIDEIEFAKKNLKSSVSVCLLLLLLSSAHLALWSCTCNGFWSKHYLTTL
;
A
#
# COMPACT_ATOMS: atom_id res chain seq x y z
N PRO A 1 29.56 -11.75 -29.66
CA PRO A 1 28.22 -11.21 -29.34
C PRO A 1 27.34 -12.32 -28.76
N GLU A 2 27.61 -12.70 -27.51
CA GLU A 2 26.99 -13.86 -26.87
C GLU A 2 26.42 -13.47 -25.50
N SER A 3 25.34 -12.67 -25.49
CA SER A 3 24.33 -12.60 -24.41
C SER A 3 23.41 -11.39 -24.63
N PHE A 4 22.52 -11.44 -25.63
CA PHE A 4 21.44 -10.46 -25.75
C PHE A 4 20.19 -11.00 -25.05
N ARG A 5 19.65 -10.25 -24.09
CA ARG A 5 18.39 -10.56 -23.40
C ARG A 5 17.42 -9.38 -23.56
N LEU A 6 16.30 -9.63 -24.23
CA LEU A 6 15.23 -8.67 -24.40
C LEU A 6 14.18 -8.86 -23.29
N TRP A 7 13.83 -7.78 -22.61
CA TRP A 7 12.71 -7.72 -21.66
C TRP A 7 11.62 -6.83 -22.25
N VAL A 8 10.39 -7.33 -22.30
CA VAL A 8 9.23 -6.59 -22.81
C VAL A 8 8.11 -6.67 -21.78
N THR A 9 7.47 -5.55 -21.48
CA THR A 9 6.30 -5.44 -20.61
C THR A 9 5.14 -4.89 -21.41
N THR A 10 4.03 -5.63 -21.48
CA THR A 10 2.81 -5.21 -22.18
C THR A 10 1.60 -5.48 -21.30
N GLU A 11 0.59 -4.62 -21.39
CA GLU A 11 -0.75 -4.90 -20.87
C GLU A 11 -1.44 -5.96 -21.74
N GLU A 12 -2.48 -6.61 -21.21
CA GLU A 12 -3.33 -7.48 -22.01
C GLU A 12 -3.99 -6.70 -23.14
N HIS A 13 -3.82 -7.16 -24.39
CA HIS A 13 -4.44 -6.52 -25.53
C HIS A 13 -4.94 -7.58 -26.53
N PRO A 14 -6.20 -7.51 -26.99
CA PRO A 14 -6.81 -8.55 -27.82
C PRO A 14 -6.19 -8.64 -29.22
N ARG A 15 -5.54 -7.59 -29.71
CA ARG A 15 -4.83 -7.58 -31.02
C ARG A 15 -3.32 -7.78 -30.88
N PHE A 16 -2.85 -8.31 -29.76
CA PHE A 16 -1.42 -8.61 -29.59
C PHE A 16 -1.02 -9.82 -30.45
N PRO A 17 0.10 -9.75 -31.21
CA PRO A 17 0.48 -10.82 -32.13
C PRO A 17 0.78 -12.13 -31.40
N VAL A 18 0.12 -13.20 -31.83
CA VAL A 18 0.24 -14.54 -31.22
C VAL A 18 1.63 -15.13 -31.44
N ASP A 19 2.27 -14.81 -32.56
CA ASP A 19 3.62 -15.30 -32.89
C ASP A 19 4.65 -14.88 -31.84
N PHE A 20 4.55 -13.63 -31.34
CA PHE A 20 5.42 -13.14 -30.28
C PHE A 20 5.17 -13.87 -28.95
N LEU A 21 3.92 -14.25 -28.67
CA LEU A 21 3.56 -15.01 -27.47
C LEU A 21 4.07 -16.45 -27.52
N GLN A 22 4.27 -17.04 -28.69
CA GLN A 22 4.77 -18.41 -28.81
C GLN A 22 6.29 -18.49 -28.60
N ILE A 23 7.03 -17.46 -29.02
CA ILE A 23 8.50 -17.39 -28.89
C ILE A 23 8.99 -16.84 -27.54
N SER A 24 8.12 -16.19 -26.77
CA SER A 24 8.47 -15.53 -25.52
C SER A 24 8.12 -16.37 -24.28
N VAL A 25 8.92 -16.21 -23.21
CA VAL A 25 8.55 -16.73 -21.90
C VAL A 25 7.60 -15.74 -21.23
N LYS A 26 6.37 -16.19 -20.95
CA LYS A 26 5.31 -15.35 -20.40
C LYS A 26 5.39 -15.32 -18.88
N PHE A 27 5.46 -14.13 -18.31
CA PHE A 27 5.35 -13.91 -16.88
C PHE A 27 4.14 -13.03 -16.60
N THR A 28 3.21 -13.53 -15.80
CA THR A 28 2.07 -12.76 -15.32
C THR A 28 2.43 -12.11 -13.99
N LYS A 29 2.46 -10.78 -13.93
CA LYS A 29 2.59 -10.05 -12.66
C LYS A 29 1.22 -9.92 -12.01
N GLN A 30 0.72 -11.01 -11.45
CA GLN A 30 -0.46 -10.96 -10.62
C GLN A 30 -0.08 -10.49 -9.20
N PRO A 31 -0.90 -9.64 -8.56
CA PRO A 31 -0.72 -9.39 -7.14
C PRO A 31 -0.87 -10.71 -6.37
N PRO A 32 -0.08 -10.95 -5.31
CA PRO A 32 -0.24 -12.15 -4.49
C PRO A 32 -1.69 -12.22 -3.98
N GLU A 33 -2.23 -13.42 -3.78
CA GLU A 33 -3.59 -13.57 -3.24
C GLU A 33 -3.53 -13.83 -1.74
N GLY A 34 -4.19 -12.96 -0.97
CA GLY A 34 -4.29 -13.06 0.48
C GLY A 34 -3.34 -12.12 1.24
N LEU A 35 -3.77 -11.75 2.45
CA LEU A 35 -3.03 -10.86 3.34
C LEU A 35 -1.64 -11.42 3.71
N ARG A 36 -1.56 -12.72 3.99
CA ARG A 36 -0.32 -13.38 4.43
C ARG A 36 0.73 -13.46 3.32
N SER A 37 0.33 -13.83 2.11
CA SER A 37 1.24 -13.96 0.96
C SER A 37 1.75 -12.59 0.51
N GLY A 38 0.89 -11.57 0.54
CA GLY A 38 1.30 -10.20 0.25
C GLY A 38 2.23 -9.63 1.30
N LEU A 39 1.95 -9.83 2.58
CA LEU A 39 2.89 -9.45 3.64
C LEU A 39 4.25 -10.14 3.49
N ALA A 40 4.26 -11.45 3.21
CA ALA A 40 5.50 -12.18 2.98
C ALA A 40 6.30 -11.59 1.80
N LYS A 41 5.62 -11.16 0.74
CA LYS A 41 6.23 -10.50 -0.42
C LYS A 41 6.78 -9.11 -0.07
N THR A 42 6.01 -8.29 0.62
CA THR A 42 6.47 -6.96 1.06
C THR A 42 7.70 -7.09 1.96
N PHE A 43 7.72 -8.08 2.87
CA PHE A 43 8.88 -8.32 3.73
C PHE A 43 10.07 -8.94 3.00
N SER A 44 9.88 -9.71 1.93
CA SER A 44 11.00 -10.20 1.11
C SER A 44 11.66 -9.09 0.30
N ASP A 45 10.89 -8.05 -0.07
CA ASP A 45 11.38 -6.89 -0.82
C ASP A 45 12.10 -5.86 0.07
N VAL A 46 11.86 -5.89 1.39
CA VAL A 46 12.52 -5.00 2.36
C VAL A 46 13.92 -5.53 2.69
N SER A 47 14.94 -4.69 2.48
CA SER A 47 16.33 -5.06 2.79
C SER A 47 16.59 -5.16 4.29
N GLN A 48 17.56 -6.00 4.68
CA GLN A 48 17.97 -6.16 6.07
C GLN A 48 18.44 -4.82 6.68
N ASP A 49 19.13 -4.00 5.89
CA ASP A 49 19.54 -2.65 6.28
C ASP A 49 18.36 -1.74 6.64
N PHE A 50 17.20 -1.96 6.02
CA PHE A 50 15.97 -1.22 6.32
C PHE A 50 15.34 -1.69 7.63
N LEU A 51 15.46 -2.98 7.96
CA LEU A 51 15.00 -3.53 9.24
C LEU A 51 15.87 -3.07 10.42
N ASP A 52 17.15 -2.87 10.17
CA ASP A 52 18.14 -2.45 11.17
C ASP A 52 18.43 -0.92 11.11
N ALA A 53 17.64 -0.19 10.30
CA ALA A 53 17.77 1.25 10.08
C ALA A 53 17.65 2.11 11.35
N CYS A 54 16.84 1.65 12.32
CA CYS A 54 16.66 2.31 13.62
C CYS A 54 16.97 1.31 14.74
N VAL A 55 17.70 1.77 15.77
CA VAL A 55 18.12 0.94 16.91
C VAL A 55 16.94 0.59 17.83
N SER A 56 15.85 1.37 17.79
CA SER A 56 14.70 1.10 18.65
C SER A 56 13.87 -0.10 18.22
N THR A 57 13.47 -0.88 19.22
CA THR A 57 12.52 -2.01 19.07
C THR A 57 11.14 -1.55 18.54
N GLN A 58 10.84 -0.25 18.64
CA GLN A 58 9.57 0.35 18.18
C GLN A 58 9.48 0.39 16.65
N TRP A 59 10.62 0.51 15.95
CA TRP A 59 10.68 0.53 14.49
C TRP A 59 10.07 -0.72 13.88
N ARG A 60 10.44 -1.91 14.35
CA ARG A 60 9.94 -3.20 13.83
C ARG A 60 8.41 -3.35 13.94
N VAL A 61 7.83 -2.87 15.04
CA VAL A 61 6.37 -2.92 15.27
C VAL A 61 5.64 -1.97 14.32
N VAL A 62 6.18 -0.76 14.13
CA VAL A 62 5.64 0.23 13.20
C VAL A 62 5.71 -0.26 11.75
N LEU A 63 6.86 -0.80 11.35
CA LEU A 63 7.09 -1.38 10.03
C LEU A 63 6.05 -2.45 9.70
N HIS A 64 5.80 -3.35 10.66
CA HIS A 64 4.76 -4.37 10.53
C HIS A 64 3.36 -3.78 10.46
N ALA A 65 3.04 -2.76 11.27
CA ALA A 65 1.74 -2.10 11.24
C ALA A 65 1.46 -1.40 9.90
N VAL A 66 2.46 -0.70 9.33
CA VAL A 66 2.33 -0.01 8.03
C VAL A 66 2.21 -1.03 6.89
N ALA A 67 3.02 -2.09 6.89
CA ALA A 67 2.91 -3.16 5.90
C ALA A 67 1.54 -3.87 5.96
N PHE A 68 1.04 -4.13 7.17
CA PHE A 68 -0.28 -4.72 7.39
C PHE A 68 -1.41 -3.82 6.90
N LEU A 69 -1.33 -2.52 7.17
CA LEU A 69 -2.32 -1.55 6.69
C LEU A 69 -2.31 -1.48 5.16
N HIS A 70 -1.14 -1.31 4.55
CA HIS A 70 -0.97 -1.27 3.10
C HIS A 70 -1.62 -2.50 2.45
N ARG A 71 -1.32 -3.70 2.96
CA ARG A 71 -1.88 -4.92 2.41
C ARG A 71 -3.38 -5.08 2.62
N THR A 72 -3.90 -4.60 3.75
CA THR A 72 -5.34 -4.60 4.04
C THR A 72 -6.11 -3.70 3.06
N LEU A 73 -5.52 -2.56 2.68
CA LEU A 73 -6.10 -1.65 1.69
C LEU A 73 -6.12 -2.28 0.29
N GLU A 74 -5.02 -2.95 -0.10
CA GLU A 74 -4.96 -3.67 -1.38
C GLU A 74 -6.01 -4.79 -1.48
N GLU A 75 -6.16 -5.60 -0.43
CA GLU A 75 -7.15 -6.68 -0.41
C GLU A 75 -8.59 -6.14 -0.47
N ARG A 76 -8.89 -5.04 0.22
CA ARG A 76 -10.23 -4.42 0.18
C ARG A 76 -10.62 -3.94 -1.21
N ARG A 77 -9.66 -3.55 -2.07
CA ARG A 77 -9.92 -3.19 -3.47
C ARG A 77 -10.44 -4.38 -4.29
N LYS A 78 -9.99 -5.60 -4.02
CA LYS A 78 -10.45 -6.80 -4.73
C LYS A 78 -11.95 -7.07 -4.53
N TYR A 79 -12.51 -6.62 -3.41
CA TYR A 79 -13.91 -6.80 -3.03
C TYR A 79 -14.75 -5.52 -3.25
N THR A 80 -14.45 -4.72 -4.27
CA THR A 80 -15.19 -3.49 -4.59
C THR A 80 -16.49 -3.79 -5.36
N PRO A 81 -17.56 -4.29 -4.71
CA PRO A 81 -18.92 -3.84 -5.10
C PRO A 81 -19.67 -3.04 -4.01
N ILE A 82 -19.13 -2.83 -2.81
CA ILE A 82 -19.96 -2.44 -1.64
C ILE A 82 -19.53 -1.16 -0.88
N GLY A 83 -18.36 -0.53 -1.13
CA GLY A 83 -17.89 0.49 -0.16
C GLY A 83 -17.06 1.71 -0.59
N TRP A 84 -16.61 1.86 -1.84
CA TRP A 84 -15.79 3.00 -2.26
C TRP A 84 -16.26 3.51 -3.62
N SER A 85 -16.57 4.81 -3.73
CA SER A 85 -17.04 5.43 -4.97
C SER A 85 -15.92 5.67 -5.99
N ILE A 86 -14.65 5.59 -5.55
CA ILE A 86 -13.46 5.75 -6.40
C ILE A 86 -12.39 4.76 -5.93
N PRO A 87 -11.92 3.83 -6.80
CA PRO A 87 -10.81 2.96 -6.46
C PRO A 87 -9.51 3.78 -6.42
N TYR A 88 -8.99 4.02 -5.21
CA TYR A 88 -7.64 4.58 -5.06
C TYR A 88 -6.60 3.47 -5.24
N GLU A 89 -5.64 3.67 -6.13
CA GLU A 89 -4.55 2.75 -6.37
C GLU A 89 -3.37 3.08 -5.45
N PHE A 90 -3.34 2.42 -4.30
CA PHE A 90 -2.21 2.54 -3.38
C PHE A 90 -0.99 1.84 -4.02
N ASN A 91 0.02 2.61 -4.40
CA ASN A 91 1.18 2.10 -5.12
C ASN A 91 2.33 1.76 -4.15
N GLN A 92 3.34 1.03 -4.63
CA GLN A 92 4.57 0.77 -3.90
C GLN A 92 5.33 2.07 -3.54
N ALA A 93 5.17 3.11 -4.36
CA ALA A 93 5.72 4.43 -4.11
C ALA A 93 5.12 5.08 -2.84
N ASP A 94 3.80 4.98 -2.66
CA ASP A 94 3.10 5.53 -1.49
C ASP A 94 3.48 4.79 -0.21
N TYR A 95 3.66 3.48 -0.30
CA TYR A 95 4.18 2.66 0.80
C TYR A 95 5.61 3.10 1.20
N SER A 96 6.49 3.29 0.21
CA SER A 96 7.88 3.70 0.45
C SER A 96 7.96 5.11 1.06
N ALA A 97 7.15 6.04 0.56
CA ALA A 97 7.06 7.39 1.11
C ALA A 97 6.54 7.39 2.56
N SER A 98 5.52 6.56 2.85
CA SER A 98 4.98 6.40 4.21
C SER A 98 6.04 5.83 5.16
N MET A 99 6.84 4.87 4.70
CA MET A 99 7.93 4.27 5.48
C MET A 99 9.03 5.28 5.81
N GLU A 100 9.43 6.11 4.84
CA GLU A 100 10.45 7.15 5.04
C GLU A 100 9.95 8.27 5.98
N PHE A 101 8.68 8.65 5.86
CA PHE A 101 8.04 9.58 6.79
C PHE A 101 8.05 9.02 8.22
N MET A 102 7.67 7.75 8.39
CA MET A 102 7.69 7.09 9.69
C MET A 102 9.08 6.99 10.29
N ARG A 103 10.09 6.73 9.45
CA ARG A 103 11.50 6.70 9.87
C ARG A 103 11.94 8.04 10.42
N SER A 104 11.77 9.10 9.63
CA SER A 104 12.14 10.48 10.01
C SER A 104 11.45 10.89 11.31
N HIS A 105 10.18 10.53 11.45
CA HIS A 105 9.40 10.84 12.64
C HIS A 105 9.87 10.07 13.89
N ILE A 106 10.30 8.82 13.74
CA ILE A 106 10.85 8.03 14.86
C ILE A 106 12.21 8.59 15.29
N ASP A 107 13.05 9.00 14.33
CA ASP A 107 14.35 9.62 14.62
C ASP A 107 14.17 10.95 15.37
N GLU A 108 13.18 11.77 14.98
CA GLU A 108 12.77 12.97 15.72
C GLU A 108 12.29 12.65 17.14
N ILE A 109 11.47 11.60 17.30
CA ILE A 109 10.98 11.16 18.62
C ILE A 109 12.12 10.63 19.48
N GLU A 110 13.10 9.91 18.94
CA GLU A 110 14.27 9.45 19.70
C GLU A 110 15.12 10.62 20.19
N PHE A 111 15.32 11.64 19.34
CA PHE A 111 15.95 12.89 19.73
C PHE A 111 15.15 13.61 20.83
N ALA A 112 13.82 13.65 20.68
CA ALA A 112 12.89 14.29 21.61
C ALA A 112 12.61 13.47 22.90
N LYS A 113 12.85 12.15 22.90
CA LYS A 113 12.70 11.25 24.06
C LYS A 113 13.73 11.50 25.15
N LYS A 114 14.75 12.33 24.89
CA LYS A 114 15.49 13.00 25.98
C LYS A 114 14.59 13.92 26.83
N ASN A 115 13.36 14.23 26.42
CA ASN A 115 12.43 15.10 27.15
C ASN A 115 10.97 14.64 27.32
N LEU A 116 10.37 13.70 26.58
CA LEU A 116 9.01 13.23 26.93
C LEU A 116 8.67 11.83 26.38
N LYS A 117 8.21 10.94 27.27
CA LYS A 117 7.71 9.60 26.91
C LYS A 117 6.22 9.64 26.50
N SER A 118 5.90 8.80 25.52
CA SER A 118 4.59 8.17 25.28
C SER A 118 3.38 9.06 25.00
N SER A 119 3.29 9.63 23.80
CA SER A 119 1.98 10.10 23.28
C SER A 119 1.80 9.85 21.78
N VAL A 120 2.90 9.75 21.02
CA VAL A 120 2.83 9.84 19.55
C VAL A 120 2.47 8.52 18.85
N SER A 121 2.83 7.36 19.42
CA SER A 121 2.43 6.05 18.86
C SER A 121 0.91 5.85 18.84
N VAL A 122 0.17 6.48 19.75
CA VAL A 122 -1.30 6.43 19.79
C VAL A 122 -1.89 7.45 18.82
N CYS A 123 -1.27 8.63 18.71
CA CYS A 123 -1.70 9.68 17.79
C CYS A 123 -1.59 9.26 16.32
N LEU A 124 -0.53 8.53 15.95
CA LEU A 124 -0.30 8.10 14.57
C LEU A 124 -1.20 6.90 14.18
N LEU A 125 -1.48 6.00 15.12
CA LEU A 125 -2.50 4.96 14.97
C LEU A 125 -3.91 5.56 14.86
N LEU A 126 -4.22 6.59 15.67
CA LEU A 126 -5.49 7.33 15.60
C LEU A 126 -5.62 8.15 14.32
N LEU A 127 -4.54 8.73 13.79
CA LEU A 127 -4.54 9.47 12.52
C LEU A 127 -4.70 8.55 11.31
N LEU A 128 -4.09 7.35 11.33
CA LEU A 128 -4.28 6.35 10.27
C LEU A 128 -5.71 5.75 10.32
N LEU A 129 -6.25 5.51 11.52
CA LEU A 129 -7.64 5.10 11.71
C LEU A 129 -8.62 6.22 11.35
N SER A 130 -8.32 7.49 11.64
CA SER A 130 -9.18 8.62 11.28
C SER A 130 -9.13 8.91 9.78
N SER A 131 -7.99 8.71 9.12
CA SER A 131 -7.86 8.84 7.66
C SER A 131 -8.67 7.76 6.95
N ALA A 132 -8.57 6.51 7.43
CA ALA A 132 -9.37 5.41 6.91
C ALA A 132 -10.87 5.59 7.21
N HIS A 133 -11.23 6.11 8.39
CA HIS A 133 -12.62 6.39 8.76
C HIS A 133 -13.18 7.60 8.00
N LEU A 134 -12.42 8.68 7.81
CA LEU A 134 -12.81 9.86 7.01
C LEU A 134 -12.89 9.52 5.53
N ALA A 135 -12.04 8.65 4.99
CA ALA A 135 -12.17 8.15 3.63
C ALA A 135 -13.43 7.29 3.47
N LEU A 136 -13.77 6.45 4.46
CA LEU A 136 -15.06 5.76 4.52
C LEU A 136 -16.24 6.73 4.65
N TRP A 137 -16.15 7.75 5.50
CA TRP A 137 -17.23 8.71 5.77
C TRP A 137 -17.46 9.65 4.59
N SER A 138 -16.39 10.10 3.92
CA SER A 138 -16.46 10.89 2.68
C SER A 138 -17.08 10.08 1.53
N CYS A 139 -16.74 8.80 1.38
CA CYS A 139 -17.39 7.92 0.40
C CYS A 139 -18.87 7.66 0.72
N THR A 140 -19.23 7.51 1.99
CA THR A 140 -20.62 7.27 2.42
C THR A 140 -21.47 8.53 2.26
N CYS A 141 -20.95 9.71 2.60
CA CYS A 141 -21.65 10.98 2.42
C CYS A 141 -21.80 11.39 0.94
N ASN A 142 -20.76 11.22 0.10
CA ASN A 142 -20.88 11.55 -1.33
C ASN A 142 -21.77 10.58 -2.11
N GLY A 143 -21.80 9.29 -1.73
CA GLY A 143 -22.72 8.31 -2.30
C GLY A 143 -24.19 8.54 -1.88
N PHE A 144 -24.43 9.04 -0.67
CA PHE A 144 -25.77 9.32 -0.15
C PHE A 144 -26.35 10.63 -0.73
N TRP A 145 -25.55 11.68 -0.89
CA TRP A 145 -26.00 12.96 -1.45
C TRP A 145 -26.19 12.93 -2.98
N SER A 146 -25.41 12.14 -3.72
CA SER A 146 -25.57 12.05 -5.19
C SER A 146 -26.82 11.26 -5.62
N LYS A 147 -27.34 10.35 -4.79
CA LYS A 147 -28.57 9.59 -5.09
C LYS A 147 -29.86 10.23 -4.60
N HIS A 148 -29.79 11.17 -3.66
CA HIS A 148 -30.97 11.85 -3.11
C HIS A 148 -31.34 13.18 -3.81
N TYR A 149 -30.45 13.77 -4.62
CA TYR A 149 -30.74 15.02 -5.35
C TYR A 149 -31.29 14.82 -6.78
N LEU A 150 -31.24 13.61 -7.34
CA LEU A 150 -31.71 13.31 -8.70
C LEU A 150 -33.08 12.60 -8.76
N THR A 151 -33.74 12.41 -7.63
CA THR A 151 -35.09 11.82 -7.52
C THR A 151 -36.14 12.82 -7.05
N THR A 152 -35.82 14.12 -7.05
CA THR A 152 -36.76 15.20 -6.70
C THR A 152 -36.69 16.39 -7.67
N LEU A 153 -36.38 16.12 -8.94
CA LEU A 153 -36.68 16.96 -10.10
C LEU A 153 -37.36 16.09 -11.16
#